data_AF-A0A819F1N9-F1
#
_entry.id   AF-A0A819F1N9-F1
#
_cell.length_a   1.000
_cell.length_b   1.000
_cell.length_c   1.000
_cell.angle_alpha   90.00
_cell.angle_beta   90.00
_cell.angle_gamma   90.00
#
_symmetry.space_group_name_H-M   'P 1'
#
loop_
_entity.id
_entity.type
_entity.pdbx_description
1 polymer ?
#
loop_
_entity_poly.entity_id
_entity_poly.type
_entity_poly.pdbx_seq_one_letter_code
_entity_poly.pdbx_strand_id
1 'polypeptide(L)'
;TSCTPGSSWNSTGTTVAGVTGVQGANATLLKYVNDVAIDIYSNIYVADTDNQRVQRFAANTFVGQTIAGTTGSIGASATTFNYPRAIFVLSSTLFVSDVYNYRVQKFNYNASSGITVAGGNMKFSMKTSCYL
;
A
#
# COMPACT_ATOMS: atom_id res chain seq x y z
N THR A 1 -7.52 30.93 -31.42
CA THR A 1 -7.27 30.44 -30.05
C THR A 1 -6.61 29.08 -30.13
N SER A 2 -5.28 29.03 -30.09
CA SER A 2 -4.50 27.80 -30.31
C SER A 2 -4.25 27.08 -28.99
N CYS A 3 -4.87 25.91 -28.81
CA CYS A 3 -4.40 24.93 -27.83
C CYS A 3 -3.09 24.35 -28.36
N THR A 4 -1.97 24.65 -27.71
CA THR A 4 -0.73 23.88 -27.87
C THR A 4 -0.88 22.57 -27.11
N PRO A 5 -0.64 21.39 -27.73
CA PRO A 5 -0.58 20.13 -27.00
C PRO A 5 0.59 20.20 -26.02
N GLY A 6 0.29 20.46 -24.75
CA GLY A 6 1.25 20.58 -23.66
C GLY A 6 1.79 19.21 -23.24
N SER A 7 3.09 19.19 -22.95
CA SER A 7 3.86 18.12 -22.31
C SER A 7 3.70 16.70 -22.86
N SER A 8 4.69 16.26 -23.64
CA SER A 8 4.94 14.84 -23.87
C SER A 8 5.45 14.18 -22.58
N TRP A 9 5.01 12.95 -22.31
CA TRP A 9 5.65 12.11 -21.29
C TRP A 9 7.14 11.96 -21.58
N ASN A 10 7.97 11.92 -20.53
CA ASN A 10 9.38 11.58 -20.68
C ASN A 10 9.51 10.17 -21.28
N SER A 11 10.38 10.00 -22.27
CA SER A 11 10.65 8.70 -22.90
C SER A 11 11.49 7.76 -22.04
N THR A 12 11.99 8.25 -20.89
CA THR A 12 12.87 7.51 -19.98
C THR A 12 12.29 7.54 -18.57
N GLY A 13 12.12 6.37 -17.97
CA GLY A 13 11.72 6.22 -16.57
C GLY A 13 12.91 6.36 -15.62
N THR A 14 12.65 6.82 -14.40
CA THR A 14 13.61 6.85 -13.30
C THR A 14 13.12 5.99 -12.15
N THR A 15 14.04 5.33 -11.46
CA THR A 15 13.70 4.61 -10.23
C THR A 15 13.44 5.62 -9.12
N VAL A 16 12.29 5.48 -8.45
CA VAL A 16 11.86 6.34 -7.33
C VAL A 16 11.60 5.54 -6.04
N ALA A 17 11.59 4.22 -6.14
CA ALA A 17 11.49 3.28 -5.01
C ALA A 17 12.14 1.95 -5.40
N GLY A 18 12.88 1.33 -4.47
CA GLY A 18 13.62 0.10 -4.73
C GLY A 18 14.99 0.32 -5.38
N VAL A 19 15.68 -0.80 -5.67
CA VAL A 19 16.95 -0.82 -6.42
C VAL A 19 16.78 -1.69 -7.66
N THR A 20 17.09 -1.13 -8.83
CA THR A 20 16.95 -1.82 -10.12
C THR A 20 17.76 -3.11 -10.16
N GLY A 21 17.10 -4.22 -10.50
CA GLY A 21 17.74 -5.53 -10.66
C GLY A 21 18.04 -6.27 -9.34
N VAL A 22 17.70 -5.70 -8.18
CA VAL A 22 17.97 -6.32 -6.87
C VAL A 22 16.67 -6.46 -6.08
N GLN A 23 16.32 -7.71 -5.75
CA GLN A 23 15.20 -8.01 -4.85
C GLN A 23 15.67 -8.15 -3.40
N GLY A 24 14.79 -7.88 -2.43
CA GLY A 24 15.08 -8.08 -1.02
C GLY A 24 14.01 -7.51 -0.11
N ALA A 25 14.23 -7.62 1.21
CA ALA A 25 13.25 -7.26 2.25
C ALA A 25 13.69 -6.12 3.17
N ASN A 26 14.89 -5.55 2.97
CA ASN A 26 15.31 -4.38 3.75
C ASN A 26 14.53 -3.12 3.32
N ALA A 27 14.77 -1.99 3.97
CA ALA A 27 14.02 -0.75 3.72
C ALA A 27 14.19 -0.16 2.30
N THR A 28 15.28 -0.50 1.59
CA THR A 28 15.56 0.03 0.25
C THR A 28 15.25 -0.96 -0.87
N LEU A 29 14.91 -2.20 -0.54
CA LEU A 29 14.63 -3.26 -1.49
C LEU A 29 13.15 -3.66 -1.46
N LEU A 30 12.69 -4.15 -2.61
CA LEU A 30 11.33 -4.60 -2.86
C LEU A 30 11.36 -5.99 -3.48
N LYS A 31 10.25 -6.72 -3.42
CA LYS A 31 10.13 -8.09 -3.95
C LYS A 31 8.74 -8.35 -4.52
N TYR A 32 8.67 -8.61 -5.83
CA TYR A 32 7.45 -8.85 -6.60
C TYR A 32 6.33 -7.84 -6.32
N VAL A 33 6.61 -6.57 -6.57
CA VAL A 33 5.64 -5.49 -6.37
C VAL A 33 4.45 -5.63 -7.33
N ASN A 34 3.23 -5.41 -6.83
CA ASN A 34 2.01 -5.54 -7.64
C ASN A 34 1.30 -4.21 -7.92
N ASP A 35 1.44 -3.22 -7.03
CA ASP A 35 0.73 -1.95 -7.16
C ASP A 35 1.46 -0.80 -6.46
N VAL A 36 1.14 0.43 -6.89
CA VAL A 36 1.69 1.68 -6.37
C VAL A 36 0.59 2.72 -6.21
N ALA A 37 0.63 3.49 -5.13
CA ALA A 37 -0.24 4.65 -4.91
C ALA A 37 0.59 5.87 -4.49
N ILE A 38 0.06 7.06 -4.75
CA ILE A 38 0.72 8.33 -4.41
C ILE A 38 -0.26 9.20 -3.64
N ASP A 39 0.19 9.82 -2.55
CA ASP A 39 -0.62 10.77 -1.77
C ASP A 39 -0.42 12.23 -2.21
N ILE A 40 -1.18 13.15 -1.61
CA ILE A 40 -1.10 14.59 -1.90
C ILE A 40 0.26 15.23 -1.52
N TYR A 41 1.08 14.53 -0.74
CA TYR A 41 2.42 14.95 -0.33
C TYR A 41 3.51 14.32 -1.19
N SER A 42 3.14 13.66 -2.30
CA SER A 42 4.03 12.91 -3.19
C SER A 42 4.78 11.76 -2.52
N ASN A 43 4.25 11.22 -1.41
CA ASN A 43 4.77 9.97 -0.86
C ASN A 43 4.30 8.81 -1.73
N ILE A 44 5.19 7.85 -1.97
CA ILE A 44 4.93 6.68 -2.81
C ILE A 44 4.70 5.48 -1.90
N TYR A 45 3.57 4.82 -2.10
CA TYR A 45 3.17 3.62 -1.39
C TYR A 45 3.30 2.45 -2.34
N VAL A 46 3.91 1.35 -1.90
CA VAL A 46 4.15 0.18 -2.74
C VAL A 46 3.64 -1.06 -2.04
N ALA A 47 2.81 -1.83 -2.75
CA ALA A 47 2.44 -3.17 -2.34
C ALA A 47 3.62 -4.12 -2.60
N ASP A 48 4.42 -4.35 -1.56
CA ASP A 48 5.62 -5.19 -1.59
C ASP A 48 5.21 -6.64 -1.28
N THR A 49 4.53 -7.25 -2.26
CA THR A 49 3.67 -8.41 -2.10
C THR A 49 4.38 -9.62 -1.52
N ASP A 50 5.54 -9.99 -2.03
CA ASP A 50 6.26 -11.17 -1.55
C ASP A 50 6.94 -10.96 -0.21
N ASN A 51 7.13 -9.69 0.18
CA ASN A 51 7.57 -9.32 1.52
C ASN A 51 6.39 -9.16 2.49
N GLN A 52 5.15 -9.38 2.05
CA GLN A 52 3.93 -9.36 2.89
C GLN A 52 3.71 -8.01 3.60
N ARG A 53 4.04 -6.91 2.92
CA ARG A 53 3.97 -5.56 3.50
C ARG A 53 3.58 -4.49 2.50
N VAL A 54 3.26 -3.31 3.03
CA VAL A 54 3.19 -2.06 2.26
C VAL A 54 4.31 -1.15 2.74
N GLN A 55 5.12 -0.67 1.81
CA GLN A 55 6.19 0.30 2.06
C GLN A 55 5.72 1.70 1.66
N ARG A 56 6.04 2.71 2.47
CA ARG A 56 5.91 4.13 2.12
C ARG A 56 7.31 4.73 1.94
N PHE A 57 7.55 5.35 0.80
CA PHE A 57 8.72 6.16 0.50
C PHE A 57 8.32 7.63 0.55
N ALA A 58 8.99 8.42 1.38
CA ALA A 58 8.76 9.86 1.37
C ALA A 58 9.26 10.46 0.06
N ALA A 59 8.67 11.58 -0.36
CA ALA A 59 9.10 12.27 -1.58
C ALA A 59 10.64 12.47 -1.58
N ASN A 60 11.28 12.11 -2.69
CA ASN A 60 12.73 12.19 -2.89
C ASN A 60 13.59 11.30 -1.97
N THR A 61 13.01 10.25 -1.37
CA THR A 61 13.74 9.28 -0.54
C THR A 61 13.67 7.88 -1.13
N PHE A 62 14.76 7.11 -0.98
CA PHE A 62 14.84 5.70 -1.42
C PHE A 62 14.73 4.71 -0.25
N VAL A 63 14.58 5.21 0.97
CA VAL A 63 14.44 4.39 2.19
C VAL A 63 12.96 4.33 2.54
N GLY A 64 12.37 3.16 2.37
CA GLY A 64 10.97 2.93 2.65
C GLY A 64 10.72 2.60 4.12
N GLN A 65 9.58 3.03 4.62
CA GLN A 65 9.04 2.70 5.92
C GLN A 65 7.94 1.65 5.75
N THR A 66 7.99 0.56 6.52
CA THR A 66 6.87 -0.38 6.58
C THR A 66 5.73 0.27 7.36
N ILE A 67 4.59 0.47 6.69
CA ILE A 67 3.41 1.14 7.26
C ILE A 67 2.22 0.21 7.44
N ALA A 68 2.25 -0.97 6.81
CA ALA A 68 1.27 -2.04 7.02
C ALA A 68 1.89 -3.40 6.70
N GLY A 69 1.45 -4.44 7.41
CA GLY A 69 1.99 -5.80 7.28
C GLY A 69 3.22 -6.03 8.15
N THR A 70 3.58 -7.30 8.31
CA THR A 70 4.79 -7.73 9.01
C THR A 70 5.72 -8.36 7.98
N THR A 71 6.88 -7.73 7.76
CA THR A 71 7.83 -8.16 6.73
C THR A 71 8.14 -9.65 6.82
N GLY A 72 7.90 -10.40 5.75
CA GLY A 72 8.18 -11.84 5.64
C GLY A 72 7.20 -12.75 6.39
N SER A 73 6.15 -12.22 7.01
CA SER A 73 5.16 -13.01 7.75
C SER A 73 3.83 -13.09 7.01
N ILE A 74 3.50 -14.31 6.57
CA ILE A 74 2.19 -14.64 6.00
C ILE A 74 1.20 -14.92 7.14
N GLY A 75 0.04 -14.28 7.13
CA GLY A 75 -1.03 -14.56 8.08
C GLY A 75 -2.28 -13.73 7.84
N ALA A 76 -3.29 -13.94 8.69
CA ALA A 76 -4.61 -13.29 8.59
C ALA A 76 -4.93 -12.37 9.78
N SER A 77 -3.93 -12.00 10.60
CA SER A 77 -4.15 -11.10 11.74
C SER A 77 -4.39 -9.66 11.27
N ALA A 78 -4.63 -8.74 12.20
CA ALA A 78 -4.75 -7.31 11.87
C ALA A 78 -3.41 -6.69 11.42
N THR A 79 -2.27 -7.37 11.59
CA THR A 79 -0.93 -6.86 11.29
C THR A 79 -0.16 -7.70 10.26
N THR A 80 -0.74 -8.81 9.79
CA THR A 80 -0.16 -9.68 8.75
C THR A 80 -1.04 -9.72 7.51
N PHE A 81 -0.41 -10.03 6.38
CA PHE A 81 -1.07 -10.18 5.09
C PHE A 81 -0.77 -11.55 4.49
N ASN A 82 -1.51 -11.89 3.44
CA ASN A 82 -1.30 -13.05 2.60
C ASN A 82 -1.38 -12.61 1.13
N TYR A 83 -0.23 -12.17 0.63
CA TYR A 83 0.02 -11.58 -0.69
C TYR A 83 -0.85 -10.34 -0.95
N PRO A 84 -0.55 -9.21 -0.29
CA PRO A 84 -1.24 -7.96 -0.56
C PRO A 84 -0.92 -7.48 -1.98
N ARG A 85 -1.93 -7.14 -2.78
CA ARG A 85 -1.72 -6.75 -4.19
C ARG A 85 -2.07 -5.31 -4.49
N ALA A 86 -3.35 -4.97 -4.54
CA ALA A 86 -3.80 -3.61 -4.82
C ALA A 86 -3.78 -2.75 -3.56
N ILE A 87 -3.44 -1.48 -3.72
CA ILE A 87 -3.47 -0.46 -2.68
C ILE A 87 -4.15 0.81 -3.16
N PHE A 88 -4.81 1.49 -2.25
CA PHE A 88 -5.40 2.80 -2.51
C PHE A 88 -5.19 3.71 -1.31
N VAL A 89 -4.77 4.94 -1.55
CA VAL A 89 -4.55 5.93 -0.50
C VAL A 89 -5.49 7.10 -0.72
N LEU A 90 -6.25 7.44 0.31
CA LEU A 90 -7.12 8.61 0.34
C LEU A 90 -6.89 9.37 1.65
N SER A 91 -6.40 10.60 1.52
CA SER A 91 -6.01 11.43 2.66
C SER A 91 -5.07 10.68 3.61
N SER A 92 -5.51 10.36 4.82
CA SER A 92 -4.74 9.66 5.85
C SER A 92 -5.11 8.17 5.96
N THR A 93 -5.78 7.61 4.94
CA THR A 93 -6.28 6.23 4.95
C THR A 93 -5.67 5.41 3.82
N LEU A 94 -5.12 4.26 4.17
CA LEU A 94 -4.69 3.22 3.23
C LEU A 94 -5.71 2.08 3.21
N PHE A 95 -6.07 1.64 2.01
CA PHE A 95 -6.77 0.39 1.75
C PHE A 95 -5.83 -0.59 1.07
N VAL A 96 -5.88 -1.86 1.49
CA VAL A 96 -5.05 -2.94 0.96
C VAL A 96 -5.93 -4.12 0.63
N SER A 97 -5.86 -4.62 -0.61
CA SER A 97 -6.46 -5.90 -0.95
C SER A 97 -5.54 -7.03 -0.46
N ASP A 98 -5.98 -7.77 0.54
CA ASP A 98 -5.25 -8.89 1.15
C ASP A 98 -5.74 -10.19 0.52
N VAL A 99 -5.17 -10.51 -0.64
CA VAL A 99 -5.82 -11.32 -1.68
C VAL A 99 -6.13 -12.74 -1.22
N TYR A 100 -5.15 -13.45 -0.64
CA TYR A 100 -5.37 -14.83 -0.20
C TYR A 100 -5.99 -14.94 1.19
N ASN A 101 -6.26 -13.81 1.84
CA ASN A 101 -7.15 -13.74 3.00
C ASN A 101 -8.57 -13.30 2.62
N TYR A 102 -8.84 -13.08 1.33
CA TYR A 102 -10.17 -12.75 0.78
C TYR A 102 -10.81 -11.52 1.45
N ARG A 103 -9.99 -10.51 1.78
CA ARG A 103 -10.45 -9.32 2.51
C ARG A 103 -9.79 -8.04 2.02
N VAL A 104 -10.42 -6.92 2.36
CA VAL A 104 -9.85 -5.58 2.21
C VAL A 104 -9.59 -5.02 3.60
N GLN A 105 -8.35 -4.63 3.86
CA GLN A 105 -7.92 -4.03 5.12
C GLN A 105 -7.78 -2.51 4.97
N LYS A 106 -8.23 -1.77 5.98
CA LYS A 106 -8.07 -0.33 6.11
C LYS A 106 -7.09 -0.01 7.23
N PHE A 107 -6.13 0.85 6.97
CA PHE A 107 -5.20 1.40 7.94
C PHE A 107 -5.34 2.92 7.96
N ASN A 108 -5.57 3.49 9.14
CA ASN A 108 -5.46 4.93 9.33
C ASN A 108 -3.99 5.31 9.51
N TYR A 109 -3.66 6.58 9.32
CA TYR A 109 -2.31 7.10 9.54
C TYR A 109 -1.78 6.74 10.94
N ASN A 110 -0.56 6.20 11.00
CA ASN A 110 0.08 5.69 12.22
C ASN A 110 -0.68 4.57 12.95
N ALA A 111 -1.66 3.92 12.33
CA ALA A 111 -2.31 2.75 12.93
C ALA A 111 -1.30 1.61 13.06
N SER A 112 -1.27 0.96 14.22
CA SER A 112 -0.46 -0.24 14.46
C SER A 112 -1.09 -1.52 13.90
N SER A 113 -2.36 -1.45 13.49
CA SER A 113 -3.13 -2.60 12.99
C SER A 113 -4.24 -2.15 12.03
N GLY A 114 -4.63 -3.07 11.15
CA GLY A 114 -5.66 -2.88 10.14
C GLY A 114 -7.05 -3.27 10.62
N ILE A 115 -8.06 -2.71 9.98
CA ILE A 115 -9.47 -3.03 10.17
C ILE A 115 -9.98 -3.63 8.86
N THR A 116 -10.56 -4.82 8.89
CA THR A 116 -11.20 -5.36 7.69
C THR A 116 -12.49 -4.60 7.41
N VAL A 117 -12.61 -4.05 6.21
CA VAL A 117 -13.75 -3.23 5.78
C VAL A 117 -14.61 -3.91 4.71
N ALA A 118 -14.10 -4.97 4.07
CA ALA A 118 -14.86 -5.80 3.15
C ALA A 118 -14.27 -7.22 3.10
N GLY A 119 -15.13 -8.23 2.87
CA GLY A 119 -14.72 -9.64 2.80
C GLY A 119 -14.30 -10.25 4.14
N GLY A 120 -13.63 -11.40 4.08
CA GLY A 120 -13.21 -12.20 5.23
C GLY A 120 -14.31 -13.08 5.84
N ASN A 121 -13.95 -13.83 6.89
CA ASN A 121 -14.86 -14.73 7.61
C ASN A 121 -15.71 -14.03 8.69
N MET A 122 -15.82 -12.69 8.65
CA MET A 122 -16.45 -11.92 9.72
C MET A 122 -17.94 -11.70 9.48
N LYS A 123 -18.75 -12.19 10.43
CA LYS A 123 -20.11 -11.72 10.66
C LYS A 123 -20.05 -10.20 10.87
N PHE A 124 -20.65 -9.42 9.99
CA PHE A 124 -20.79 -7.98 10.18
C PHE A 124 -21.53 -7.73 11.50
N SER A 125 -20.80 -7.37 12.56
CA SER A 125 -21.43 -6.75 13.73
C SER A 125 -21.65 -5.29 13.38
N MET A 126 -22.83 -5.00 12.84
CA MET A 126 -23.30 -3.63 12.69
C MET A 126 -23.31 -3.01 14.10
N LYS A 127 -22.31 -2.17 14.40
CA LYS A 127 -22.47 -1.19 15.47
C LYS A 127 -23.42 -0.12 14.94
N THR A 128 -24.71 -0.37 15.12
CA THR A 128 -25.76 0.63 14.95
C THR A 128 -25.53 1.71 16.00
N SER A 129 -24.78 2.75 15.67
CA SER A 129 -24.94 4.04 16.34
C SER A 129 -25.87 4.87 15.47
N CYS A 130 -27.17 4.67 15.65
CA CYS A 130 -28.13 5.73 15.37
C CYS A 130 -27.88 6.81 16.42
N TYR A 131 -27.34 7.95 16.00
CA TYR A 131 -27.52 9.18 16.76
C TYR A 131 -28.98 9.61 16.55
N LEU A 132 -29.75 9.63 17.64
CA LEU A 132 -31.01 10.37 17.74
C LEU A 132 -30.69 11.87 17.94
#